data_AF-A0A7X1WQY1-F1
#
_entry.id   AF-A0A7X1WQY1-F1
#
_cell.length_a   1.000
_cell.length_b   1.000
_cell.length_c   1.000
_cell.angle_alpha   90.00
_cell.angle_beta   90.00
_cell.angle_gamma   90.00
#
_symmetry.space_group_name_H-M   'P 1'
#
loop_
_entity.id
_entity.type
_entity.pdbx_description
1 polymer ?
#
loop_
_entity_poly.entity_id
_entity_poly.type
_entity_poly.pdbx_seq_one_letter_code
_entity_poly.pdbx_strand_id
1 'polypeptide(L)'
;MVLGEIQLSMFPTEPPLIAGPETLQLMRPHKWAHGETVELPLVSIELVPHETRWMWQSNLNSKNGSGQSAKALPKWNKFAASKQDALIAGIEDVLTFLHRATAAEQQRITQWLRDQASRSAVASSSLE
;
A
#
# COMPACT_ATOMS: atom_id res chain seq x y z
N MET A 1 -18.93 -24.34 4.85
CA MET A 1 -18.49 -23.00 4.43
C MET A 1 -17.04 -23.13 4.02
N VAL A 2 -16.77 -23.14 2.71
CA VAL A 2 -15.42 -23.31 2.17
C VAL A 2 -14.69 -21.98 2.34
N LEU A 3 -13.65 -21.96 3.18
CA LEU A 3 -12.66 -20.89 3.19
C LEU A 3 -11.99 -20.93 1.81
N GLY A 4 -12.45 -20.06 0.92
CA GLY A 4 -11.90 -19.95 -0.43
C GLY A 4 -10.42 -19.60 -0.34
N GLU A 5 -9.58 -20.57 -0.69
CA GLU A 5 -8.16 -20.39 -0.95
C GLU A 5 -8.02 -19.21 -1.92
N ILE A 6 -7.24 -18.21 -1.52
CA ILE A 6 -6.83 -17.13 -2.41
C ILE A 6 -5.91 -17.77 -3.46
N GLN A 7 -6.48 -18.14 -4.61
CA GLN A 7 -5.73 -18.47 -5.81
C GLN A 7 -4.99 -17.20 -6.25
N LEU A 8 -3.72 -17.10 -5.86
CA LEU A 8 -2.77 -16.12 -6.38
C LEU A 8 -2.57 -16.43 -7.86
N SER A 9 -3.13 -15.59 -8.73
CA SER A 9 -2.84 -15.64 -10.16
C SER A 9 -1.32 -15.55 -10.37
N MET A 10 -0.76 -16.51 -11.12
CA MET A 10 0.67 -16.62 -11.48
C MET A 10 1.21 -15.45 -12.33
N PHE A 11 0.39 -14.44 -12.61
CA PHE A 11 0.78 -13.27 -13.38
C PHE A 11 0.67 -12.02 -12.51
N PRO A 12 1.76 -11.26 -12.31
CA PRO A 12 1.68 -9.98 -11.63
C PRO A 12 0.78 -9.04 -12.39
N THR A 13 -0.16 -8.40 -11.70
CA THR A 13 -1.03 -7.37 -12.29
C THR A 13 -0.32 -6.02 -12.39
N GLU A 14 0.84 -5.89 -11.76
CA GLU A 14 1.58 -4.64 -11.63
C GLU A 14 3.10 -4.84 -11.81
N PRO A 15 3.85 -3.80 -12.21
CA PRO A 15 5.30 -3.90 -12.40
C PRO A 15 6.05 -4.28 -11.11
N PRO A 16 7.23 -4.92 -11.23
CA PRO A 16 8.09 -5.23 -10.09
C PRO A 16 8.49 -3.98 -9.31
N LEU A 17 8.79 -4.16 -8.02
CA LEU A 17 9.31 -3.09 -7.17
C LEU A 17 10.67 -2.60 -7.68
N ILE A 18 10.88 -1.29 -7.67
CA ILE A 18 12.18 -0.69 -8.05
C ILE A 18 13.23 -0.92 -6.94
N ALA A 19 14.51 -0.84 -7.25
CA ALA A 19 15.58 -1.05 -6.26
C ALA A 19 15.66 0.06 -5.18
N GLY A 20 15.15 1.25 -5.46
CA GLY A 20 15.22 2.42 -4.58
C GLY A 20 13.99 2.66 -3.69
N PRO A 21 13.97 3.80 -2.98
CA PRO A 21 12.78 4.26 -2.28
C PRO A 21 11.59 4.37 -3.23
N GLU A 22 10.42 3.98 -2.77
CA GLU A 22 9.21 3.95 -3.60
C GLU A 22 7.98 4.32 -2.78
N THR A 23 7.06 5.08 -3.37
CA THR A 23 5.76 5.35 -2.77
C THR A 23 4.68 4.82 -3.69
N LEU A 24 3.99 3.78 -3.23
CA LEU A 24 2.85 3.18 -3.93
C LEU A 24 1.60 3.96 -3.54
N GLN A 25 0.80 4.38 -4.51
CA GLN A 25 -0.38 5.23 -4.26
C GLN A 25 -1.59 4.76 -5.05
N LEU A 26 -2.73 4.67 -4.38
CA LEU A 26 -4.04 4.65 -5.03
C LEU A 26 -4.61 6.05 -5.00
N MET A 27 -4.94 6.62 -6.16
CA MET A 27 -5.45 7.99 -6.26
C MET A 27 -6.97 8.07 -6.13
N ARG A 28 -7.46 9.21 -5.66
CA ARG A 28 -8.86 9.59 -5.70
C ARG A 28 -9.03 11.02 -6.23
N PRO A 29 -10.14 11.28 -6.93
CA PRO A 29 -10.51 12.64 -7.25
C PRO A 29 -10.91 13.39 -5.96
N HIS A 30 -10.51 14.64 -5.89
CA HIS A 30 -10.86 15.58 -4.85
C HIS A 30 -11.22 16.93 -5.46
N LYS A 31 -12.39 17.44 -5.10
CA LYS A 31 -12.85 18.76 -5.53
C LYS A 31 -12.80 19.73 -4.36
N TRP A 32 -11.98 20.76 -4.49
CA TRP A 32 -11.95 21.88 -3.55
C TRP A 32 -13.20 22.76 -3.75
N ALA A 33 -13.66 23.45 -2.71
CA ALA A 33 -14.91 24.22 -2.71
C ALA A 33 -15.02 25.22 -3.89
N HIS A 34 -13.90 25.76 -4.36
CA HIS A 34 -13.81 26.70 -5.49
C HIS A 34 -12.67 26.36 -6.46
N GLY A 35 -12.20 25.12 -6.45
CA GLY A 35 -11.04 24.69 -7.25
C GLY A 35 -11.39 23.64 -8.29
N GLU A 36 -10.42 23.36 -9.14
CA GLU A 36 -10.46 22.23 -10.05
C GLU A 36 -10.47 20.90 -9.28
N THR A 37 -10.95 19.85 -9.95
CA THR A 37 -10.80 18.49 -9.46
C THR A 37 -9.33 18.10 -9.59
N VAL A 38 -8.70 17.77 -8.47
CA VAL A 38 -7.32 17.27 -8.40
C VAL A 38 -7.31 15.82 -7.95
N GLU A 39 -6.23 15.10 -8.24
CA GLU A 39 -6.01 13.75 -7.71
C GLU A 39 -5.21 13.82 -6.40
N LEU A 40 -5.74 13.20 -5.35
CA LEU A 40 -5.04 13.02 -4.07
C LEU A 40 -4.83 11.53 -3.80
N PRO A 41 -3.75 11.13 -3.11
CA PRO A 41 -3.61 9.76 -2.65
C PRO A 41 -4.77 9.43 -1.70
N LEU A 42 -5.57 8.40 -2.01
CA LEU A 42 -6.55 7.80 -1.11
C LEU A 42 -5.83 6.97 -0.06
N VAL A 43 -4.93 6.11 -0.51
CA VAL A 43 -4.04 5.31 0.33
C VAL A 43 -2.65 5.34 -0.27
N SER A 44 -1.62 5.34 0.57
CA SER A 44 -0.24 5.18 0.11
C SER A 44 0.55 4.28 1.03
N ILE A 45 1.49 3.53 0.48
CA ILE A 45 2.52 2.79 1.21
C ILE A 45 3.87 3.34 0.75
N GLU A 46 4.58 4.01 1.66
CA GLU A 46 5.94 4.48 1.43
C GLU A 46 6.93 3.40 1.88
N LEU A 47 7.93 3.09 1.06
CA LEU A 47 8.97 2.10 1.30
C LEU A 47 10.34 2.78 1.15
N VAL A 48 11.14 2.79 2.23
CA VAL A 48 12.41 3.52 2.27
C VAL A 48 13.51 2.63 2.82
N PRO A 49 14.68 2.52 2.16
CA PRO A 49 15.82 1.81 2.72
C PRO A 49 16.39 2.56 3.93
N HIS A 50 16.81 1.82 4.96
CA HIS A 50 17.49 2.34 6.13
C HIS A 50 18.58 1.36 6.58
N GLU A 51 19.83 1.72 6.31
CA GLU A 51 20.99 0.84 6.54
C GLU A 51 20.82 -0.50 5.79
N THR A 52 20.74 -1.62 6.51
CA THR A 52 20.54 -2.97 5.98
C THR A 52 19.08 -3.41 5.98
N ARG A 53 18.15 -2.53 6.38
CA ARG A 53 16.72 -2.82 6.54
C ARG A 53 15.87 -1.90 5.66
N TRP A 54 14.58 -2.19 5.63
CA TRP A 54 13.57 -1.37 4.99
C TRP A 54 12.58 -0.84 6.01
N MET A 55 12.14 0.40 5.82
CA MET A 55 11.06 1.01 6.59
C MET A 55 9.82 1.14 5.73
N TRP A 56 8.65 1.11 6.37
CA TRP A 56 7.40 1.43 5.71
C TRP A 56 6.59 2.47 6.46
N GLN A 57 5.68 3.13 5.74
CA GLN A 57 4.60 3.90 6.34
C GLN A 57 3.36 3.89 5.46
N SER A 58 2.22 3.59 6.08
CA SER A 58 0.92 3.51 5.39
C SER A 58 0.02 4.70 5.78
N ASN A 59 -0.52 5.38 4.77
CA ASN A 59 -1.31 6.60 4.93
C ASN A 59 -2.72 6.43 4.34
N LEU A 60 -3.69 7.14 4.91
CA LEU A 60 -5.07 7.19 4.44
C LEU A 60 -5.49 8.66 4.29
N ASN A 61 -6.26 8.94 3.25
CA ASN A 61 -6.93 10.21 3.06
C ASN A 61 -8.26 9.93 2.36
N SER A 62 -9.27 9.58 3.16
CA SER A 62 -10.61 9.18 2.73
C SER A 62 -11.51 10.38 2.50
N LYS A 63 -12.50 10.26 1.60
CA LYS A 63 -13.45 11.33 1.28
C LYS A 63 -14.36 11.72 2.45
N ASN A 64 -14.55 10.83 3.43
CA ASN A 64 -15.34 11.11 4.64
C ASN A 64 -14.59 11.93 5.69
N GLY A 65 -13.37 12.42 5.39
CA GLY A 65 -12.54 13.20 6.30
C GLY A 65 -11.62 12.36 7.19
N SER A 66 -11.73 11.03 7.19
CA SER A 66 -10.77 10.17 7.87
C SER A 66 -9.41 10.22 7.19
N GLY A 67 -8.36 10.52 7.95
CA GLY A 67 -7.01 10.50 7.42
C GLY A 67 -5.94 10.15 8.46
N GLN A 68 -4.79 9.74 7.95
CA GLN A 68 -3.52 9.69 8.66
C GLN A 68 -2.41 9.84 7.64
N SER A 69 -1.43 10.68 7.94
CA SER A 69 -0.28 10.87 7.08
C SER A 69 0.96 11.04 7.92
N ALA A 70 1.98 10.24 7.62
CA ALA A 70 3.33 10.40 8.10
C ALA A 70 4.30 9.92 7.02
N LYS A 71 5.58 10.23 7.22
CA LYS A 71 6.68 9.64 6.46
C LYS A 71 7.28 8.44 7.18
N ALA A 72 7.82 7.50 6.41
CA ALA A 72 8.65 6.41 6.92
C ALA A 72 9.93 7.00 7.53
N LEU A 73 10.02 6.98 8.86
CA LEU A 73 11.12 7.55 9.64
C LEU A 73 11.52 6.59 10.76
N PRO A 74 12.81 6.54 11.16
CA PRO A 74 13.29 5.60 12.17
C PRO A 74 12.54 5.68 13.51
N LYS A 75 12.06 6.87 13.88
CA LYS A 75 11.31 7.13 15.13
C LYS A 75 10.02 6.32 15.27
N TRP A 76 9.48 5.78 14.18
CA TRP A 76 8.26 4.97 14.20
C TRP A 76 8.51 3.48 14.46
N ASN A 77 9.78 3.05 14.47
CA ASN A 77 10.19 1.68 14.73
C ASN A 77 9.52 0.63 13.81
N LYS A 78 9.28 1.00 12.55
CA LYS A 78 8.73 0.13 11.51
C LYS A 78 9.86 -0.33 10.59
N PHE A 79 10.41 -1.51 10.86
CA PHE A 79 11.53 -2.07 10.12
C PHE A 79 11.26 -3.49 9.65
N ALA A 80 11.71 -3.80 8.45
CA ALA A 80 11.61 -5.11 7.82
C ALA A 80 12.96 -5.50 7.19
N ALA A 81 13.18 -6.81 7.01
CA ALA A 81 14.46 -7.32 6.47
C ALA A 81 14.61 -6.98 4.98
N SER A 82 13.51 -7.00 4.23
CA SER A 82 13.50 -6.71 2.79
C SER A 82 12.42 -5.68 2.42
N LYS A 83 12.49 -5.16 1.19
CA LYS A 83 11.46 -4.25 0.64
C LYS A 83 10.11 -4.96 0.53
N GLN A 84 10.13 -6.25 0.22
CA GLN A 84 8.95 -7.10 0.12
C GLN A 84 8.29 -7.28 1.49
N ASP A 85 9.08 -7.56 2.52
CA ASP A 85 8.55 -7.66 3.89
C ASP A 85 7.96 -6.32 4.35
N ALA A 86 8.61 -5.20 4.00
CA ALA A 86 8.10 -3.86 4.28
C ALA A 86 6.78 -3.58 3.53
N LEU A 87 6.63 -4.07 2.30
CA LEU A 87 5.39 -3.98 1.54
C LEU A 87 4.26 -4.80 2.19
N ILE A 88 4.53 -6.06 2.57
CA ILE A 88 3.53 -6.91 3.25
C ILE A 88 3.10 -6.27 4.57
N ALA A 89 4.04 -5.81 5.39
CA ALA A 89 3.73 -5.09 6.62
C ALA A 89 2.94 -3.80 6.37
N GLY A 90 3.25 -3.07 5.29
CA GLY A 90 2.49 -1.91 4.85
C GLY A 90 1.06 -2.24 4.44
N ILE A 91 0.84 -3.36 3.76
CA ILE A 91 -0.49 -3.88 3.38
C ILE A 91 -1.28 -4.25 4.63
N GLU A 92 -0.68 -4.98 5.56
CA GLU A 92 -1.29 -5.35 6.84
C GLU A 92 -1.70 -4.10 7.64
N ASP A 93 -0.82 -3.11 7.71
CA ASP A 93 -1.11 -1.80 8.30
C ASP A 93 -2.37 -1.18 7.68
N VAL A 94 -2.49 -1.15 6.35
CA VAL A 94 -3.69 -0.61 5.68
C VAL A 94 -4.94 -1.38 6.07
N LEU A 95 -4.88 -2.70 6.16
CA LEU A 95 -6.02 -3.52 6.57
C LEU A 95 -6.50 -3.17 7.98
N THR A 96 -5.60 -2.81 8.91
CA THR A 96 -5.99 -2.41 10.28
C THR A 96 -6.86 -1.15 10.31
N PHE A 97 -6.64 -0.20 9.40
CA PHE A 97 -7.36 1.07 9.38
C PHE A 97 -8.35 1.21 8.22
N LEU A 98 -8.52 0.17 7.40
CA LEU A 98 -9.40 0.15 6.24
C LEU A 98 -10.85 0.54 6.59
N HIS A 99 -11.32 0.10 7.74
CA HIS A 99 -12.67 0.37 8.26
C HIS A 99 -13.00 1.88 8.38
N ARG A 100 -11.98 2.77 8.40
CA ARG A 100 -12.15 4.22 8.48
C ARG A 100 -12.54 4.87 7.15
N ALA A 101 -12.30 4.19 6.03
CA ALA A 101 -12.67 4.65 4.69
C ALA A 101 -14.16 4.36 4.39
N THR A 102 -14.72 4.99 3.36
CA THR A 102 -16.09 4.67 2.93
C THR A 102 -16.18 3.30 2.27
N ALA A 103 -17.35 2.65 2.26
CA ALA A 103 -17.51 1.31 1.68
C ALA A 103 -17.01 1.21 0.22
N ALA A 104 -17.26 2.24 -0.61
CA ALA A 104 -16.78 2.29 -1.98
C ALA A 104 -15.24 2.41 -2.05
N GLU A 105 -14.63 3.17 -1.15
CA GLU A 105 -13.16 3.26 -1.06
C GLU A 105 -12.56 1.97 -0.52
N GLN A 106 -13.21 1.30 0.44
CA GLN A 106 -12.75 0.02 0.98
C GLN A 106 -12.63 -1.04 -0.12
N GLN A 107 -13.61 -1.12 -1.04
CA GLN A 107 -13.55 -2.01 -2.19
C GLN A 107 -12.36 -1.69 -3.11
N ARG A 108 -12.16 -0.41 -3.44
CA ARG A 108 -11.04 0.03 -4.29
C ARG A 108 -9.68 -0.21 -3.63
N ILE A 109 -9.56 0.08 -2.34
CA ILE A 109 -8.34 -0.16 -1.55
C ILE A 109 -8.07 -1.67 -1.51
N THR A 110 -9.08 -2.50 -1.23
CA THR A 110 -8.90 -3.96 -1.18
C THR A 110 -8.39 -4.53 -2.49
N GLN A 111 -8.95 -4.07 -3.62
CA GLN A 111 -8.48 -4.49 -4.93
C GLN A 111 -7.02 -4.04 -5.15
N TRP A 112 -6.73 -2.78 -4.88
CA TRP A 112 -5.38 -2.23 -5.02
C TRP A 112 -4.35 -2.96 -4.14
N LEU A 113 -4.71 -3.35 -2.92
CA LEU A 113 -3.84 -4.14 -2.03
C LEU A 113 -3.53 -5.53 -2.59
N ARG A 114 -4.51 -6.19 -3.24
CA ARG A 114 -4.27 -7.47 -3.92
C ARG A 114 -3.26 -7.31 -5.05
N ASP A 115 -3.40 -6.23 -5.82
CA ASP A 115 -2.47 -5.92 -6.90
C ASP A 115 -1.05 -5.67 -6.36
N GLN A 116 -0.91 -4.95 -5.24
CA GLN A 116 0.40 -4.76 -4.59
C GLN A 116 0.96 -6.07 -4.03
N ALA A 117 0.14 -6.93 -3.42
CA ALA A 117 0.59 -8.24 -2.92
C ALA A 117 1.10 -9.16 -4.03
N SER A 118 0.54 -9.05 -5.25
CA SER A 118 1.05 -9.81 -6.41
C SER A 118 2.51 -9.45 -6.75
N ARG A 119 2.94 -8.20 -6.50
CA ARG A 119 4.32 -7.76 -6.74
C ARG A 119 5.32 -8.43 -5.80
N SER A 120 4.93 -8.68 -4.55
CA SER A 120 5.78 -9.40 -3.60
C SER A 120 6.00 -10.87 -3.98
N ALA A 121 5.03 -11.51 -4.66
CA ALA A 121 5.13 -12.93 -5.03
C ALA A 121 6.15 -13.20 -6.15
N VAL A 122 6.36 -12.25 -7.07
CA VAL A 122 7.22 -12.42 -8.26
C VAL A 122 8.71 -12.27 -7.96
N ALA A 123 9.07 -11.47 -6.96
CA ALA A 123 10.47 -11.29 -6.58
C ALA A 123 11.08 -12.58 -6.00
N SER A 124 10.28 -13.41 -5.33
CA SER A 124 10.73 -14.69 -4.76
C SER A 124 10.99 -15.77 -5.81
N SER A 125 10.39 -15.67 -6.99
CA SER A 125 10.51 -16.68 -8.07
C SER A 125 11.68 -16.41 -9.02
N SER A 126 12.38 -15.28 -8.89
CA SER A 126 13.49 -14.89 -9.78
C SER A 126 14.88 -15.24 -9.22
N LEU A 127 14.95 -16.05 -8.15
CA LEU A 127 16.18 -16.42 -7.44
C LEU A 127 16.47 -17.94 -7.43
N GLU A 128 15.80 -18.72 -8.27
CA GLU A 128 16.11 -20.15 -8.49
C GLU A 128 16.81 -20.40 -9.83
#